data_AF-A0AAE1ADK6-F1
#
_entry.id   AF-A0AAE1ADK6-F1
#
_cell.length_a   1.000
_cell.length_b   1.000
_cell.length_c   1.000
_cell.angle_alpha   90.00
_cell.angle_beta   90.00
_cell.angle_gamma   90.00
#
_symmetry.space_group_name_H-M   'P 1'
#
loop_
_entity.id
_entity.type
_entity.pdbx_description
1 polymer ?
#
loop_
_entity_poly.entity_id
_entity_poly.type
_entity_poly.pdbx_seq_one_letter_code
_entity_poly.pdbx_strand_id
1 'polypeptide(L)'
;MPLVANEAPEPVDECTKIPGNWQGFLRVNENKTELFSLLAEKIQSIHTEGKQVMTTFGESALCSPVQTDMQALIPCTHEEADTRMFIHVADATHSGYERIILRSSDSDVIVIAISCVQDLCLEDYGLHLDLGRHSDIYLHILLFKQ
;
A
#
# COMPACT_ATOMS: atom_id res chain seq x y z
N MET A 1 10.69 21.95 38.65
CA MET A 1 10.71 20.94 37.57
C MET A 1 10.92 21.69 36.26
N PRO A 2 12.00 21.43 35.49
CA PRO A 2 12.13 22.01 34.18
C PRO A 2 11.23 21.25 33.20
N LEU A 3 10.48 22.01 32.39
CA LEU A 3 9.79 21.49 31.21
C LEU A 3 10.87 21.01 30.24
N VAL A 4 10.93 19.69 30.01
CA VAL A 4 11.70 19.14 28.90
C VAL A 4 11.01 19.67 27.64
N ALA A 5 11.69 20.55 26.92
CA ALA A 5 11.26 20.93 25.58
C ALA A 5 11.24 19.63 24.76
N ASN A 6 10.06 19.23 24.29
CA ASN A 6 9.99 18.21 23.26
C ASN A 6 10.67 18.83 22.03
N GLU A 7 11.92 18.42 21.76
CA GLU A 7 12.60 18.72 20.52
C GLU A 7 11.67 18.32 19.37
N ALA A 8 11.48 19.24 18.42
CA ALA A 8 10.71 18.95 17.22
C ALA A 8 11.35 17.74 16.51
N PRO A 9 10.55 16.81 15.95
CA PRO A 9 11.10 15.67 15.23
C PRO A 9 12.01 16.15 14.09
N GLU A 10 13.21 15.59 14.01
CA GLU A 10 14.11 15.85 12.88
C GLU A 10 13.53 15.24 11.59
N PRO A 11 13.64 15.93 10.44
CA PRO A 11 13.07 15.46 9.19
C PRO A 11 13.70 14.14 8.72
N VAL A 12 12.89 13.26 8.13
CA VAL A 12 13.32 11.99 7.54
C VAL A 12 13.70 12.19 6.07
N ASP A 13 14.97 11.96 5.74
CA ASP A 13 15.52 11.98 4.39
C ASP A 13 16.48 10.80 4.14
N GLU A 14 17.10 10.75 2.95
CA GLU A 14 18.03 9.69 2.54
C GLU A 14 19.31 9.58 3.37
N CYS A 15 19.72 10.68 3.99
CA CYS A 15 20.91 10.80 4.81
C CYS A 15 20.58 10.63 6.31
N THR A 16 19.31 10.66 6.70
CA THR A 16 18.87 10.41 8.07
C THR A 16 19.35 9.04 8.53
N LYS A 17 19.99 9.00 9.70
CA LYS A 17 20.49 7.75 10.29
C LYS A 17 19.32 6.81 10.57
N ILE A 18 19.48 5.53 10.19
CA ILE A 18 18.48 4.49 10.46
C ILE A 18 18.13 4.45 11.96
N PRO A 19 16.83 4.55 12.33
CA PRO A 19 16.41 4.52 13.73
C PRO A 19 16.84 3.24 14.44
N GLY A 20 17.47 3.40 15.61
CA GLY A 20 17.83 2.26 16.47
C GLY A 20 16.65 1.69 17.28
N ASN A 21 15.60 2.51 17.50
CA ASN A 21 14.37 2.12 18.20
C ASN A 21 13.15 2.37 17.29
N TRP A 22 12.87 1.41 16.42
CA TRP A 22 11.75 1.49 15.48
C TRP A 22 10.39 1.66 16.15
N GLN A 23 10.17 1.02 17.30
CA GLN A 23 8.90 1.14 18.03
C GLN A 23 8.66 2.56 18.53
N GLY A 24 9.70 3.22 19.05
CA GLY A 24 9.62 4.62 19.48
C GLY A 24 9.48 5.57 18.29
N PHE A 25 10.27 5.35 17.24
CA PHE A 25 10.25 6.15 16.02
C PHE A 25 8.88 6.13 15.35
N LEU A 26 8.29 4.94 15.18
CA LEU A 26 6.97 4.72 14.59
C LEU A 26 5.81 5.05 15.54
N ARG A 27 6.04 5.57 16.74
CA ARG A 27 4.96 6.13 17.57
C ARG A 27 4.67 7.60 17.26
N VAL A 28 5.63 8.30 16.66
CA VAL A 28 5.48 9.69 16.23
C VAL A 28 4.85 9.71 14.85
N ASN A 29 3.73 10.43 14.68
CA ASN A 29 2.98 10.40 13.42
C ASN A 29 3.72 11.13 12.30
N GLU A 30 4.43 12.21 12.62
CA GLU A 30 5.25 12.99 11.68
C GLU A 30 6.33 12.10 11.05
N ASN A 31 7.04 11.31 11.88
CA ASN A 31 8.04 10.36 11.40
C ASN A 31 7.45 9.33 10.43
N LYS A 32 6.20 8.86 10.67
CA LYS A 32 5.52 7.95 9.74
C LYS A 32 5.24 8.65 8.42
N THR A 33 4.64 9.84 8.48
CA THR A 33 4.28 10.62 7.30
C THR A 33 5.49 10.86 6.41
N GLU A 34 6.60 11.30 6.99
CA GLU A 34 7.82 11.59 6.25
C GLU A 34 8.48 10.30 5.73
N LEU A 35 8.57 9.24 6.55
CA LEU A 35 9.09 7.95 6.11
C LEU A 35 8.28 7.39 4.93
N PHE A 36 6.95 7.41 5.00
CA PHE A 36 6.11 6.88 3.92
C PHE A 36 6.19 7.73 2.65
N SER A 37 6.32 9.05 2.79
CA SER A 37 6.53 9.96 1.65
C SER A 37 7.85 9.66 0.95
N LEU A 38 8.94 9.53 1.71
CA LEU A 38 10.25 9.15 1.19
C LEU A 38 10.22 7.79 0.48
N LEU A 39 9.58 6.78 1.10
CA LEU A 39 9.46 5.45 0.50
C LEU A 39 8.64 5.47 -0.79
N ALA A 40 7.53 6.21 -0.83
CA ALA A 40 6.71 6.34 -2.03
C ALA A 40 7.52 6.90 -3.21
N GLU A 41 8.27 7.99 -2.99
CA GLU A 41 9.13 8.58 -4.01
C GLU A 41 10.24 7.62 -4.47
N LYS A 42 10.88 6.92 -3.53
CA LYS A 42 11.95 5.97 -3.86
C LYS A 42 11.45 4.77 -4.65
N ILE A 43 10.27 4.25 -4.31
CA ILE A 43 9.67 3.14 -5.04
C ILE A 43 9.37 3.52 -6.49
N GLN A 44 9.01 4.78 -6.79
CA GLN A 44 8.79 5.23 -8.16
C GLN A 44 10.04 5.17 -9.05
N SER A 45 11.24 5.15 -8.46
CA SER A 45 12.50 4.97 -9.18
C SER A 45 12.80 3.52 -9.58
N ILE A 46 12.03 2.56 -9.07
CA ILE A 46 12.19 1.15 -9.40
C ILE A 46 11.71 0.92 -10.83
N HIS A 47 12.65 0.62 -11.73
CA HIS A 47 12.30 0.26 -13.09
C HIS A 47 11.74 -1.16 -13.14
N THR A 48 10.50 -1.27 -13.60
CA THR A 48 9.87 -2.56 -13.86
C THR A 48 9.40 -2.61 -15.31
N GLU A 49 10.09 -3.39 -16.14
CA GLU A 49 9.73 -3.55 -17.54
C GLU A 49 8.27 -4.03 -17.70
N GLY A 50 7.49 -3.28 -18.49
CA GLY A 50 6.10 -3.62 -18.79
C GLY A 50 5.14 -3.58 -17.61
N LYS A 51 5.52 -2.96 -16.48
CA LYS A 51 4.65 -2.84 -15.30
C LYS A 51 4.51 -1.38 -14.89
N GLN A 52 3.37 -1.11 -14.25
CA GLN A 52 3.07 0.15 -13.61
C GLN A 52 3.31 0.03 -12.10
N VAL A 53 3.98 1.03 -11.53
CA VAL A 53 4.25 1.17 -10.11
C VAL A 53 3.38 2.29 -9.58
N MET A 54 2.61 2.02 -8.53
CA MET A 54 1.72 3.00 -7.93
C MET A 54 1.87 3.05 -6.42
N THR A 55 1.96 4.26 -5.87
CA THR A 55 2.20 4.49 -4.44
C THR A 55 1.27 5.57 -3.92
N THR A 56 0.77 5.42 -2.69
CA THR A 56 0.10 6.52 -1.99
C THR A 56 1.12 7.62 -1.65
N PHE A 57 0.75 8.88 -1.78
CA PHE A 57 1.57 10.01 -1.38
C PHE A 57 0.71 11.13 -0.81
N GLY A 58 0.66 11.21 0.53
CA GLY A 58 -0.29 12.07 1.23
C GLY A 58 -1.73 11.74 0.80
N GLU A 59 -2.48 12.76 0.39
CA GLU A 59 -3.85 12.62 -0.12
C GLU A 59 -3.95 12.29 -1.62
N SER A 60 -2.82 11.95 -2.25
CA SER A 60 -2.72 11.66 -3.68
C SER A 60 -2.06 10.30 -3.93
N ALA A 61 -1.87 9.95 -5.20
CA ALA A 61 -1.11 8.81 -5.65
C ALA A 61 -0.03 9.25 -6.65
N LEU A 62 1.11 8.56 -6.61
CA LEU A 62 2.15 8.64 -7.64
C LEU A 62 2.07 7.40 -8.51
N CYS A 63 2.43 7.55 -9.78
CA CYS A 63 2.39 6.48 -10.76
C CYS A 63 3.56 6.55 -11.75
N SER A 64 4.19 5.41 -12.02
CA SER A 64 5.28 5.25 -13.00
C SER A 64 5.05 3.98 -13.84
N PRO A 65 4.87 4.08 -15.18
CA PRO A 65 4.76 5.31 -15.97
C PRO A 65 3.58 6.19 -15.56
N VAL A 66 3.66 7.49 -15.81
CA VAL A 66 2.60 8.45 -15.43
C VAL A 66 1.29 8.11 -16.13
N GLN A 67 0.20 8.06 -15.36
CA GLN A 67 -1.16 7.82 -15.86
C GLN A 67 -1.99 9.11 -15.75
N THR A 68 -2.81 9.37 -16.78
CA THR A 68 -3.60 10.61 -16.86
C THR A 68 -4.93 10.53 -16.12
N ASP A 69 -5.46 9.32 -15.94
CA ASP A 69 -6.70 9.08 -15.23
C ASP A 69 -6.42 8.30 -13.95
N MET A 70 -6.44 9.03 -12.82
CA MET A 70 -6.32 8.47 -11.47
C MET A 70 -7.52 8.89 -10.61
N GLN A 71 -8.63 9.35 -11.21
CA GLN A 71 -9.76 9.91 -10.45
C GLN A 71 -10.43 8.89 -9.53
N ALA A 72 -10.39 7.60 -9.90
CA ALA A 72 -10.88 6.51 -9.05
C ALA A 72 -9.97 6.21 -7.85
N LEU A 73 -8.73 6.72 -7.87
CA LEU A 73 -7.68 6.40 -6.92
C LEU A 73 -7.33 7.55 -5.97
N ILE A 74 -7.87 8.75 -6.25
CA ILE A 74 -7.69 9.97 -5.46
C ILE A 74 -9.05 10.59 -5.08
N PRO A 75 -9.17 11.26 -3.92
CA PRO A 75 -8.12 11.46 -2.92
C PRO A 75 -7.81 10.17 -2.15
N CYS A 76 -6.54 9.97 -1.82
CA CYS A 76 -6.15 8.97 -0.84
C CYS A 76 -6.51 9.53 0.56
N THR A 77 -7.68 9.16 1.07
CA THR A 77 -8.11 9.65 2.39
C THR A 77 -7.39 8.92 3.52
N HIS A 78 -7.78 9.21 4.77
CA HIS A 78 -7.29 8.52 5.97
C HIS A 78 -7.72 7.04 6.08
N GLU A 79 -8.20 6.43 5.00
CA GLU A 79 -8.45 4.99 4.91
C GLU A 79 -7.18 4.18 5.16
N GLU A 80 -7.34 3.02 5.81
CA GLU A 80 -6.24 2.11 6.13
C GLU A 80 -5.63 1.50 4.85
N ALA A 81 -4.33 1.16 4.92
CA ALA A 81 -3.56 0.74 3.74
C ALA A 81 -4.13 -0.54 3.10
N ASP A 82 -4.70 -1.43 3.90
CA ASP A 82 -5.39 -2.64 3.49
C ASP A 82 -6.63 -2.36 2.64
N THR A 83 -7.50 -1.45 3.05
CA THR A 83 -8.67 -1.00 2.30
C THR A 83 -8.24 -0.35 0.99
N ARG A 84 -7.19 0.48 1.05
CA ARG A 84 -6.58 1.12 -0.12
C ARG A 84 -6.12 0.08 -1.15
N MET A 85 -5.59 -1.07 -0.73
CA MET A 85 -5.21 -2.14 -1.65
C MET A 85 -6.38 -2.62 -2.51
N PHE A 86 -7.60 -2.69 -1.97
CA PHE A 86 -8.78 -3.14 -2.73
C PHE A 86 -9.30 -2.08 -3.70
N ILE A 87 -9.09 -0.80 -3.42
CA ILE A 87 -9.36 0.27 -4.40
C ILE A 87 -8.48 0.08 -5.65
N HIS A 88 -7.20 -0.28 -5.47
CA HIS A 88 -6.31 -0.63 -6.60
C HIS A 88 -6.76 -1.89 -7.34
N VAL A 89 -7.26 -2.89 -6.62
CA VAL A 89 -7.83 -4.08 -7.27
C VAL A 89 -9.01 -3.69 -8.13
N ALA A 90 -9.93 -2.88 -7.61
CA ALA A 90 -11.10 -2.44 -8.36
C ALA A 90 -10.70 -1.66 -9.62
N ASP A 91 -9.77 -0.70 -9.51
CA ASP A 91 -9.27 0.07 -10.65
C ASP A 91 -8.57 -0.80 -11.69
N ALA A 92 -7.75 -1.76 -11.26
CA ALA A 92 -7.10 -2.71 -12.15
C ALA A 92 -8.13 -3.61 -12.86
N THR A 93 -9.15 -4.12 -12.15
CA THR A 93 -10.22 -4.91 -12.78
C THR A 93 -10.96 -4.08 -13.84
N HIS A 94 -11.32 -2.82 -13.53
CA HIS A 94 -11.96 -1.92 -14.49
C HIS A 94 -11.07 -1.57 -15.69
N SER A 95 -9.75 -1.53 -15.48
CA SER A 95 -8.75 -1.33 -16.53
C SER A 95 -8.49 -2.60 -17.36
N GLY A 96 -9.21 -3.70 -17.09
CA GLY A 96 -9.14 -4.94 -17.86
C GLY A 96 -8.01 -5.88 -17.44
N TYR A 97 -7.39 -5.68 -16.28
CA TYR A 97 -6.41 -6.63 -15.75
C TYR A 97 -7.12 -7.92 -15.33
N GLU A 98 -6.75 -9.03 -15.96
CA GLU A 98 -7.39 -10.32 -15.73
C GLU A 98 -6.76 -11.13 -14.59
N ARG A 99 -5.55 -10.73 -14.16
CA ARG A 99 -4.81 -11.38 -13.08
C ARG A 99 -4.23 -10.37 -12.11
N ILE A 100 -4.78 -10.36 -10.91
CA ILE A 100 -4.36 -9.49 -9.82
C ILE A 100 -3.81 -10.35 -8.71
N ILE A 101 -2.68 -9.95 -8.14
CA ILE A 101 -2.03 -10.61 -7.00
C ILE A 101 -1.97 -9.61 -5.85
N LEU A 102 -2.78 -9.82 -4.82
CA LEU A 102 -2.54 -9.14 -3.54
C LEU A 102 -1.52 -9.93 -2.74
N ARG A 103 -0.64 -9.22 -2.02
CA ARG A 103 0.31 -9.80 -1.07
C ARG A 103 0.32 -8.96 0.19
N SER A 104 -0.11 -9.55 1.30
CA SER A 104 -0.02 -8.95 2.64
C SER A 104 0.21 -10.02 3.70
N SER A 105 0.89 -9.64 4.77
CA SER A 105 0.96 -10.42 6.01
C SER A 105 -0.07 -10.00 7.05
N ASP A 106 -0.84 -8.96 6.74
CA ASP A 106 -1.90 -8.45 7.59
C ASP A 106 -3.18 -9.29 7.42
N SER A 107 -3.76 -9.72 8.53
CA SER A 107 -5.00 -10.49 8.54
C SER A 107 -6.19 -9.66 8.09
N ASP A 108 -6.16 -8.35 8.29
CA ASP A 108 -7.28 -7.48 7.99
C ASP A 108 -7.50 -7.40 6.47
N VAL A 109 -6.44 -7.51 5.68
CA VAL A 109 -6.53 -7.69 4.21
C VAL A 109 -7.32 -8.95 3.83
N ILE A 110 -7.20 -10.06 4.59
CA ILE A 110 -7.96 -11.29 4.33
C ILE A 110 -9.46 -11.05 4.62
N VAL A 111 -9.75 -10.41 5.74
CA VAL A 111 -11.12 -10.12 6.15
C VAL A 111 -11.79 -9.21 5.12
N ILE A 112 -11.10 -8.17 4.66
CA ILE A 112 -11.60 -7.26 3.62
C ILE A 112 -11.78 -8.00 2.29
N ALA A 113 -10.85 -8.88 1.90
CA ALA A 113 -11.00 -9.68 0.69
C ALA A 113 -12.29 -10.51 0.69
N ILE A 114 -12.57 -11.17 1.83
CA ILE A 114 -13.77 -11.99 1.99
C ILE A 114 -15.02 -11.11 1.97
N SER A 115 -14.99 -9.93 2.60
CA SER A 115 -16.15 -9.03 2.62
C SER A 115 -16.47 -8.43 1.26
N CYS A 116 -15.44 -8.13 0.45
CA CYS A 116 -15.60 -7.42 -0.83
C CYS A 116 -15.65 -8.33 -2.06
N VAL A 117 -15.51 -9.65 -1.91
CA VAL A 117 -15.45 -10.59 -3.05
C VAL A 117 -16.70 -10.53 -3.94
N GLN A 118 -17.87 -10.26 -3.35
CA GLN A 118 -19.13 -10.14 -4.09
C GLN A 118 -19.28 -8.77 -4.77
N ASP A 119 -18.77 -7.70 -4.15
CA ASP A 119 -18.91 -6.32 -4.64
C ASP A 119 -17.90 -5.96 -5.73
N LEU A 120 -16.75 -6.63 -5.75
CA LEU A 120 -15.70 -6.40 -6.76
C LEU A 120 -16.06 -6.96 -8.16
N CYS A 121 -17.33 -7.34 -8.39
CA CYS A 121 -17.81 -7.98 -9.63
C CYS A 121 -16.90 -9.13 -10.09
N LEU A 122 -16.36 -9.88 -9.12
CA LEU A 122 -15.43 -10.98 -9.37
C LEU A 122 -16.16 -12.25 -9.83
N GLU A 123 -17.35 -12.15 -10.43
CA GLU A 123 -18.18 -13.30 -10.81
C GLU A 123 -17.43 -14.25 -11.78
N ASP A 124 -16.55 -13.71 -12.62
CA ASP A 124 -15.66 -14.46 -13.52
C ASP A 124 -14.26 -14.74 -12.93
N TYR A 125 -13.99 -14.27 -11.70
CA TYR A 125 -12.67 -14.28 -11.08
C TYR A 125 -12.61 -15.18 -9.84
N GLY A 126 -11.83 -16.26 -9.89
CA GLY A 126 -11.61 -17.11 -8.71
C GLY A 126 -10.79 -16.41 -7.63
N LEU A 127 -11.15 -16.56 -6.34
CA LEU A 127 -10.30 -16.16 -5.20
C LEU A 127 -9.40 -17.34 -4.82
N HIS A 128 -8.16 -17.36 -5.28
CA HIS A 128 -7.18 -18.34 -4.80
C HIS A 128 -6.42 -17.78 -3.59
N LEU A 129 -6.46 -18.49 -2.46
CA LEU A 129 -5.74 -18.15 -1.23
C LEU A 129 -4.55 -19.12 -1.07
N ASP A 130 -3.34 -18.67 -1.39
CA ASP A 130 -2.13 -19.43 -0.99
C ASP A 130 -1.65 -18.93 0.36
N LEU A 131 -1.48 -19.84 1.31
CA LEU A 131 -0.79 -19.60 2.57
C LEU A 131 0.65 -20.12 2.43
N GLY A 132 1.61 -19.21 2.34
CA GLY A 132 3.03 -19.54 2.20
C GLY A 132 3.57 -20.42 3.35
N ARG A 133 4.60 -21.23 3.07
CA ARG A 133 5.34 -22.00 4.08
C ARG A 133 6.67 -21.31 4.44
N HIS A 134 6.66 -20.48 5.48
CA HIS A 134 7.75 -20.17 6.42
C HIS A 134 7.41 -18.86 7.11
N SER A 135 7.04 -18.88 8.41
CA SER A 135 6.95 -17.76 9.38
C SER A 135 6.30 -16.41 9.01
N ASP A 136 5.97 -16.19 7.74
CA ASP A 136 5.38 -15.02 7.13
C ASP A 136 4.15 -15.54 6.39
N ILE A 137 2.97 -15.21 6.91
CA ILE A 137 1.72 -15.45 6.20
C ILE A 137 1.74 -14.47 5.03
N TYR A 138 1.73 -14.95 3.79
CA TYR A 138 1.47 -14.11 2.63
C TYR A 138 0.11 -14.50 2.12
N LEU A 139 -0.85 -13.59 2.19
CA LEU A 139 -2.10 -13.72 1.46
C LEU A 139 -1.79 -13.49 -0.01
N HIS A 140 -1.71 -14.53 -0.82
CA HIS A 140 -1.83 -14.38 -2.27
C HIS A 140 -3.31 -14.46 -2.61
N ILE A 141 -3.86 -13.41 -3.21
CA ILE A 141 -5.18 -13.47 -3.86
C ILE A 141 -4.89 -13.45 -5.35
N LEU A 142 -5.06 -14.58 -6.03
CA LEU A 142 -4.99 -14.63 -7.49
C LEU A 142 -6.41 -14.54 -8.04
N LEU A 143 -6.74 -13.43 -8.69
CA LEU A 143 -7.95 -13.30 -9.49
C LEU A 143 -7.67 -13.88 -10.88
N PHE A 144 -8.50 -14.78 -11.39
CA PHE A 144 -8.37 -15.35 -12.74
C PHE A 144 -9.69 -15.36 -13.45
N LYS A 145 -9.74 -14.80 -14.66
CA LYS A 145 -10.84 -14.99 -15.60
C LYS A 145 -10.94 -16.45 -16.05
N GLN A 146 -12.13 -17.05 -15.99
CA GLN A 146 -12.43 -18.36 -16.61
C GLN A 146 -12.53 -18.28 -18.14
#